data_AF-A0A0A8XFP0-F1
#
_entry.id   AF-A0A0A8XFP0-F1
#
_cell.length_a   1.000
_cell.length_b   1.000
_cell.length_c   1.000
_cell.angle_alpha   90.00
_cell.angle_beta   90.00
_cell.angle_gamma   90.00
#
_symmetry.space_group_name_H-M   'P 1'
#
loop_
_entity.id
_entity.type
_entity.pdbx_description
1 polymer ?
#
loop_
_entity_poly.entity_id
_entity_poly.type
_entity_poly.pdbx_seq_one_letter_code
_entity_poly.pdbx_strand_id
1 'polypeptide(L)'
;MNKFMVAVFTGMVSIAGLNVQAATPEQECQKLQDDYNLIYASKGFCFKDPDAKEKYGNENCHTTKPKFSDKEQQRLDAIKERQKELKCK
;
A
#
# COMPACT_ATOMS: atom_id res chain seq x y z
N MET A 1 -21.02 33.53 46.77
CA MET A 1 -21.38 33.29 45.35
C MET A 1 -20.81 34.48 44.59
N ASN A 2 -19.85 34.39 43.67
CA ASN A 2 -19.73 33.51 42.52
C ASN A 2 -18.25 33.20 42.23
N LYS A 3 -17.97 31.95 41.86
CA LYS A 3 -16.65 31.38 41.64
C LYS A 3 -16.28 31.64 40.18
N PHE A 4 -15.42 32.62 39.91
CA PHE A 4 -14.91 32.79 38.54
C PHE A 4 -13.83 31.74 38.28
N MET A 5 -14.10 30.99 37.20
CA MET A 5 -13.50 29.74 36.81
C MET A 5 -11.98 29.80 36.69
N VAL A 6 -11.37 28.71 37.16
CA VAL A 6 -9.98 28.33 36.97
C VAL A 6 -9.63 28.36 35.47
N ALA A 7 -8.78 29.31 35.09
CA ALA A 7 -8.11 29.36 33.81
C ALA A 7 -6.78 28.61 33.90
N VAL A 8 -6.78 27.31 33.56
CA VAL A 8 -5.57 26.57 33.15
C VAL A 8 -6.02 25.49 32.17
N PHE A 9 -6.20 25.85 30.89
CA PHE A 9 -6.14 24.84 29.83
C PHE A 9 -4.67 24.50 29.64
N THR A 10 -4.24 23.44 30.33
CA THR A 10 -2.94 22.81 30.13
C THR A 10 -2.85 22.36 28.69
N GLY A 11 -2.21 23.18 27.86
CA GLY A 11 -1.78 22.82 26.51
C GLY A 11 -0.71 21.75 26.62
N MET A 12 -1.14 20.49 26.74
CA MET A 12 -0.28 19.34 26.49
C MET A 12 -0.49 18.98 25.02
N VAL A 13 0.30 19.62 24.15
CA VAL A 13 0.53 19.14 22.80
C VAL A 13 1.18 17.78 22.97
N SER A 14 0.36 16.73 22.97
CA SER A 14 0.82 15.38 22.69
C SER A 14 1.30 15.41 21.25
N ILE A 15 2.57 15.78 21.05
CA ILE A 15 3.33 15.35 19.89
C ILE A 15 3.45 13.84 20.10
N ALA A 16 2.38 13.11 19.79
CA ALA A 16 2.46 11.69 19.53
C ALA A 16 3.48 11.60 18.41
N GLY A 17 4.70 11.22 18.78
CA GLY A 17 5.78 11.03 17.85
C GLY A 17 5.23 10.22 16.68
N LEU A 18 5.31 10.80 15.49
CA LEU A 18 5.20 10.05 14.26
C LEU A 18 6.29 9.00 14.36
N ASN A 19 5.91 7.83 14.88
CA ASN A 19 6.68 6.62 14.80
C ASN A 19 6.71 6.31 13.30
N VAL A 20 7.68 6.91 12.59
CA VAL A 20 8.18 6.39 11.33
C VAL A 20 8.81 5.05 11.69
N GLN A 21 7.94 4.07 11.93
CA GLN A 21 8.30 2.68 11.89
C GLN A 21 8.70 2.48 10.44
N ALA A 22 10.00 2.41 10.18
CA ALA A 22 10.49 1.88 8.93
C ALA A 22 9.77 0.53 8.75
N ALA A 23 9.00 0.40 7.67
CA ALA A 23 8.36 -0.86 7.33
C ALA A 23 9.43 -1.95 7.37
N THR A 24 9.16 -3.08 8.00
CA THR A 24 10.12 -4.18 7.94
C THR A 24 10.30 -4.59 6.48
N PRO A 25 11.47 -5.14 6.09
CA PRO A 25 11.68 -5.58 4.71
C PRO A 25 10.56 -6.48 4.18
N GLU A 26 9.96 -7.32 5.04
CA GLU A 26 8.83 -8.19 4.71
C GLU A 26 7.55 -7.40 4.42
N GLN A 27 7.26 -6.37 5.23
CA GLN A 27 6.11 -5.51 5.03
C GLN A 27 6.26 -4.67 3.75
N GLU A 28 7.48 -4.21 3.44
CA GLU A 28 7.77 -3.52 2.19
C GLU A 28 7.61 -4.47 0.99
N CYS A 29 8.09 -5.71 1.08
CA CYS A 29 7.87 -6.73 0.06
C CYS A 29 6.39 -7.01 -0.20
N GLN A 30 5.59 -7.14 0.85
CA GLN A 30 4.15 -7.34 0.74
C GLN A 30 3.49 -6.15 0.03
N LYS A 31 3.84 -4.92 0.43
CA LYS A 31 3.32 -3.71 -0.21
C LYS A 31 3.69 -3.63 -1.69
N LEU A 32 4.94 -3.93 -2.04
CA LEU A 32 5.39 -3.95 -3.43
C LEU A 32 4.62 -4.98 -4.27
N GLN A 33 4.37 -6.16 -3.69
CA GLN A 33 3.56 -7.19 -4.34
C GLN A 33 2.10 -6.76 -4.50
N ASP A 34 1.56 -6.06 -3.51
CA ASP A 34 0.20 -5.51 -3.57
C ASP A 34 0.08 -4.44 -4.65
N ASP A 35 1.03 -3.50 -4.72
CA ASP A 35 1.09 -2.46 -5.75
C ASP A 35 1.21 -3.07 -7.15
N TYR A 36 2.05 -4.11 -7.30
CA TYR A 36 2.16 -4.88 -8.55
C TYR A 36 0.81 -5.47 -8.98
N ASN A 37 0.12 -6.15 -8.06
CA ASN A 37 -1.15 -6.79 -8.34
C ASN A 37 -2.26 -5.77 -8.62
N LEU A 38 -2.30 -4.64 -7.91
CA LEU A 38 -3.26 -3.57 -8.18
C LEU A 38 -3.11 -2.98 -9.58
N ILE A 39 -1.86 -2.81 -10.06
CA ILE A 39 -1.61 -2.38 -11.44
C ILE A 39 -2.19 -3.41 -12.41
N TYR A 40 -1.96 -4.70 -12.19
CA TYR A 40 -2.53 -5.77 -13.02
C TYR A 40 -4.07 -5.79 -12.98
N ALA A 41 -4.67 -5.69 -11.80
CA ALA A 41 -6.11 -5.66 -11.60
C ALA A 41 -6.74 -4.49 -12.37
N SER A 42 -6.11 -3.31 -12.33
CA SER A 42 -6.58 -2.11 -13.04
C SER A 42 -6.63 -2.29 -14.56
N LYS A 43 -5.85 -3.24 -15.11
CA LYS A 43 -5.87 -3.60 -16.53
C LYS A 43 -6.79 -4.78 -16.86
N GLY A 44 -7.63 -5.18 -15.91
CA GLY A 44 -8.57 -6.29 -16.07
C GLY A 44 -7.90 -7.66 -16.06
N PHE A 45 -6.75 -7.80 -15.40
CA PHE A 45 -6.09 -9.10 -15.25
C PHE A 45 -6.96 -10.07 -14.44
N CYS A 46 -7.14 -11.29 -14.96
CA CYS A 46 -7.83 -12.37 -14.26
C CYS A 46 -6.85 -13.15 -13.38
N PHE A 47 -6.88 -12.90 -12.07
CA PHE A 47 -6.10 -13.65 -11.10
C PHE A 47 -6.56 -15.11 -11.07
N LYS A 48 -5.61 -16.05 -10.91
CA LYS A 48 -5.90 -17.49 -10.76
C LYS A 48 -5.93 -17.91 -9.30
N ASP A 49 -5.04 -17.34 -8.51
CA ASP A 49 -4.88 -17.56 -7.08
C ASP A 49 -6.13 -17.10 -6.30
N PRO A 50 -6.66 -17.92 -5.37
CA PRO A 50 -7.87 -17.59 -4.61
C PRO A 50 -7.67 -16.36 -3.70
N ASP A 51 -6.52 -16.22 -3.05
CA ASP A 51 -6.25 -15.11 -2.14
C ASP A 51 -6.16 -13.79 -2.93
N ALA A 52 -5.53 -13.81 -4.11
CA ALA A 52 -5.48 -12.67 -5.01
C ALA A 52 -6.86 -12.31 -5.57
N LYS A 53 -7.72 -13.30 -5.85
CA LYS A 53 -9.11 -13.03 -6.27
C LYS A 53 -9.90 -12.35 -5.17
N GLU A 54 -9.77 -12.83 -3.94
CA GLU A 54 -10.46 -12.24 -2.79
C GLU A 54 -9.95 -10.82 -2.50
N LYS A 55 -8.63 -10.60 -2.62
CA LYS A 55 -8.00 -9.32 -2.29
C LYS A 55 -8.14 -8.26 -3.38
N TYR A 56 -7.99 -8.62 -4.66
CA TYR A 56 -7.97 -7.67 -5.79
C TYR A 56 -9.22 -7.74 -6.67
N GLY A 57 -10.07 -8.75 -6.47
CA GLY A 57 -11.28 -8.97 -7.25
C GLY A 57 -11.02 -9.60 -8.62
N ASN A 58 -12.04 -10.30 -9.13
CA ASN A 58 -12.06 -10.84 -10.50
C ASN A 58 -13.39 -10.59 -11.22
N GLU A 59 -14.31 -9.85 -10.60
CA GLU A 59 -15.69 -9.64 -11.07
C GLU A 59 -15.77 -9.11 -12.51
N ASN A 60 -14.80 -8.28 -12.91
CA ASN A 60 -14.74 -7.60 -14.21
C ASN A 60 -13.41 -7.82 -14.96
N CYS A 61 -12.71 -8.91 -14.63
CA CYS A 61 -11.49 -9.25 -15.34
C CYS A 61 -11.81 -9.74 -16.76
N HIS A 62 -10.93 -9.50 -17.73
CA HIS A 62 -11.14 -9.86 -19.13
C HIS A 62 -9.87 -10.25 -19.89
N THR A 63 -8.71 -10.25 -19.22
CA THR A 63 -7.45 -10.62 -19.87
C THR A 63 -6.52 -11.38 -18.93
N THR A 64 -5.67 -12.23 -19.49
CA THR A 64 -4.53 -12.83 -18.78
C THR A 64 -3.20 -12.21 -19.21
N LYS A 65 -3.24 -11.26 -20.15
CA LYS A 65 -2.08 -10.57 -20.71
C LYS A 65 -2.42 -9.08 -20.91
N PRO A 66 -2.58 -8.32 -19.82
CA PRO A 66 -2.85 -6.89 -19.90
C PRO A 66 -1.73 -6.17 -20.65
N LYS A 67 -2.11 -5.13 -21.40
CA LYS A 67 -1.16 -4.21 -22.02
C LYS A 67 -0.98 -3.01 -21.08
N PHE A 68 0.26 -2.70 -20.78
CA PHE A 68 0.63 -1.55 -19.97
C PHE A 68 1.11 -0.41 -20.86
N SER A 69 0.82 0.82 -20.45
CA SER A 69 1.51 2.00 -20.97
C SER A 69 2.97 2.01 -20.52
N ASP A 70 3.82 2.79 -21.19
CA ASP A 70 5.24 2.92 -20.82
C ASP A 70 5.43 3.32 -19.36
N LYS A 71 4.57 4.21 -18.85
CA LYS A 71 4.60 4.65 -17.44
C LYS A 71 4.22 3.53 -16.47
N GLU A 72 3.21 2.72 -16.81
CA GLU A 72 2.82 1.56 -16.01
C GLU A 72 3.93 0.50 -16.04
N GLN A 73 4.55 0.27 -17.20
CA GLN A 73 5.67 -0.65 -17.34
C GLN A 73 6.88 -0.21 -16.52
N GLN A 74 7.26 1.07 -16.57
CA GLN A 74 8.32 1.64 -15.73
C GLN A 74 8.05 1.43 -14.24
N ARG A 75 6.79 1.57 -13.79
CA ARG A 75 6.42 1.31 -12.40
C ARG A 75 6.55 -0.17 -12.05
N LEU A 76 6.10 -1.07 -12.90
CA LEU A 76 6.24 -2.52 -12.69
C LEU A 76 7.71 -2.94 -12.62
N ASP A 77 8.56 -2.36 -13.46
CA ASP A 77 10.00 -2.64 -13.48
C ASP A 77 10.68 -2.10 -12.21
N ALA A 78 10.36 -0.87 -11.78
CA ALA A 78 10.84 -0.31 -10.52
C ALA A 78 10.40 -1.16 -9.30
N ILE A 79 9.16 -1.65 -9.29
CA ILE A 79 8.67 -2.55 -8.23
C ILE A 79 9.50 -3.84 -8.21
N LYS A 80 9.74 -4.46 -9.37
CA LYS A 80 10.55 -5.69 -9.47
C LYS A 80 11.99 -5.47 -9.02
N GLU A 81 12.59 -4.34 -9.38
CA GLU A 81 13.94 -3.98 -8.95
C GLU A 81 13.99 -3.84 -7.42
N ARG A 82 13.04 -3.12 -6.82
CA ARG A 82 12.93 -3.01 -5.36
C ARG A 82 12.72 -4.37 -4.69
N GLN A 83 11.86 -5.21 -5.23
CA GLN A 83 11.65 -6.57 -4.71
C GLN A 83 12.94 -7.39 -4.73
N LYS A 84 13.75 -7.24 -5.79
CA LYS A 84 15.06 -7.90 -5.91
C LYS A 84 16.08 -7.35 -4.91
N GLU A 85 16.14 -6.03 -4.73
CA GLU A 85 17.02 -5.39 -3.74
C GLU A 85 16.73 -5.86 -2.32
N LEU A 86 15.45 -5.94 -1.96
CA LEU A 86 14.98 -6.38 -0.66
C LEU A 86 15.00 -7.90 -0.47
N LYS A 87 15.33 -8.66 -1.53
CA LYS A 87 15.30 -10.14 -1.55
C LYS A 87 13.95 -10.69 -1.07
N CYS A 88 12.86 -10.09 -1.57
CA CYS A 88 11.52 -10.58 -1.32
C CYS A 88 11.43 -12.07 -1.72
N LYS A 89 10.88 -12.88 -0.81
CA LYS A 89 10.77 -14.33 -0.96
C LYS A 89 9.43 -14.75 -1.56
#